data_AF-A0A9D8G0L4-F1
#
_entry.id   AF-A0A9D8G0L4-F1
#
_cell.length_a   1.000
_cell.length_b   1.000
_cell.length_c   1.000
_cell.angle_alpha   90.00
_cell.angle_beta   90.00
_cell.angle_gamma   90.00
#
_symmetry.space_group_name_H-M   'P 1'
#
loop_
_entity.id
_entity.type
_entity.pdbx_description
1 polymer ?
#
loop_
_entity_poly.entity_id
_entity_poly.type
_entity_poly.pdbx_seq_one_letter_code
_entity_poly.pdbx_strand_id
1 'polypeptide(L)'
;MKASDLIPKIEGVYLALLLENNCPEYAVYLINERTDIMEGIIVTSVGFGEDISAEKPMKTAMLRHSLEILLPGEFARIEMIVPEVFGLYNEYWVSFWIDDVLYDKKFLFLPNSVKVSAMKELPKFNKKGILLT
;
A
#
# COMPACT_ATOMS: atom_id res chain seq x y z
N MET A 1 18.32 13.70 -23.37
CA MET A 1 17.64 12.77 -22.43
C MET A 1 17.57 13.43 -21.08
N LYS A 2 16.38 13.55 -20.49
CA LYS A 2 16.23 14.00 -19.10
C LYS A 2 16.24 12.77 -18.19
N ALA A 3 16.71 12.92 -16.96
CA ALA A 3 16.71 11.83 -15.98
C ALA A 3 15.30 11.25 -15.73
N SER A 4 14.26 12.05 -15.93
CA SER A 4 12.85 11.64 -15.87
C SER A 4 12.46 10.56 -16.89
N ASP A 5 13.14 10.53 -18.04
CA ASP A 5 12.80 9.62 -19.15
C ASP A 5 13.36 8.20 -18.91
N LEU A 6 14.19 8.03 -17.87
CA LEU A 6 14.79 6.76 -17.46
C LEU A 6 13.99 6.07 -16.35
N ILE A 7 13.02 6.75 -15.75
CA ILE A 7 12.19 6.18 -14.69
C ILE A 7 11.03 5.43 -15.37
N PRO A 8 10.92 4.10 -15.18
CA PRO A 8 9.82 3.35 -15.76
C PRO A 8 8.47 3.88 -15.25
N LYS A 9 7.50 4.07 -16.17
CA LYS A 9 6.15 4.49 -15.80
C LYS A 9 5.43 3.31 -15.12
N ILE A 10 4.93 3.53 -13.90
CA ILE A 10 4.25 2.48 -13.12
C ILE A 10 2.74 2.66 -13.21
N GLU A 11 2.12 1.89 -14.09
CA GLU A 11 0.66 1.73 -14.19
C GLU A 11 0.27 0.31 -13.74
N GLY A 12 -0.99 0.12 -13.33
CA GLY A 12 -1.52 -1.21 -13.00
C GLY A 12 -1.04 -1.80 -11.66
N VAL A 13 -0.36 -1.03 -10.81
CA VAL A 13 0.01 -1.46 -9.44
C VAL A 13 -0.78 -0.64 -8.44
N TYR A 14 -1.53 -1.30 -7.57
CA TYR A 14 -2.42 -0.64 -6.60
C TYR A 14 -2.22 -1.19 -5.19
N LEU A 15 -2.53 -0.36 -4.20
CA LEU A 15 -2.71 -0.81 -2.82
C LEU A 15 -4.18 -0.65 -2.41
N ALA A 16 -4.73 -1.66 -1.75
CA ALA A 16 -6.07 -1.60 -1.18
C ALA A 16 -6.02 -1.82 0.32
N LEU A 17 -6.65 -0.93 1.09
CA LEU A 17 -6.96 -1.16 2.49
C LEU A 17 -8.40 -1.67 2.58
N LEU A 18 -8.57 -2.89 3.08
CA LEU A 18 -9.87 -3.56 3.21
C LEU A 18 -10.25 -3.70 4.67
N LEU A 19 -11.56 -3.63 4.94
CA LEU A 19 -12.12 -4.10 6.21
C LEU A 19 -12.27 -5.63 6.15
N GLU A 20 -11.50 -6.33 6.96
CA GLU A 20 -11.62 -7.76 7.22
C GLU A 20 -12.64 -7.98 8.36
N ASN A 21 -13.65 -8.81 8.14
CA ASN A 21 -14.70 -9.16 9.10
C ASN A 21 -15.55 -7.96 9.64
N ASN A 22 -16.45 -8.25 10.59
CA ASN A 22 -17.34 -7.28 11.25
C ASN A 22 -16.75 -6.69 12.55
N CYS A 23 -15.47 -6.88 12.84
CA CYS A 23 -14.73 -6.29 13.96
C CYS A 23 -13.43 -5.75 13.36
N PRO A 24 -12.96 -4.53 13.72
CA PRO A 24 -12.16 -3.71 12.80
C PRO A 24 -10.73 -4.23 12.64
N GLU A 25 -10.60 -5.33 11.90
CA GLU A 25 -9.37 -5.84 11.35
C GLU A 25 -9.24 -5.18 9.97
N TYR A 26 -8.21 -4.37 9.79
CA TYR A 26 -7.90 -3.81 8.48
C TYR A 26 -6.70 -4.53 7.91
N ALA A 27 -6.72 -4.79 6.61
CA ALA A 27 -5.61 -5.41 5.92
C ALA A 27 -5.27 -4.64 4.66
N VAL A 28 -3.98 -4.49 4.42
CA VAL A 28 -3.43 -3.86 3.23
C VAL A 28 -3.05 -4.94 2.23
N TYR A 29 -3.51 -4.77 0.99
CA TYR A 29 -3.32 -5.68 -0.12
C TYR A 29 -2.60 -5.00 -1.26
N LEU A 30 -1.57 -5.65 -1.81
CA LEU A 30 -0.93 -5.28 -3.07
C LEU A 30 -1.66 -5.97 -4.22
N ILE A 31 -1.92 -5.22 -5.29
CA ILE A 31 -2.67 -5.70 -6.45
C ILE A 31 -1.81 -5.50 -7.69
N ASN A 32 -1.64 -6.57 -8.46
CA ASN A 32 -1.07 -6.55 -9.79
C ASN A 32 -2.22 -6.58 -10.82
N GLU A 33 -2.53 -5.44 -11.44
CA GLU A 33 -3.39 -5.32 -12.63
C GLU A 33 -2.55 -5.12 -13.90
N ARG A 34 -1.25 -5.36 -13.83
CA ARG A 34 -0.38 -5.37 -15.00
C ARG A 34 -0.56 -6.69 -15.75
N THR A 35 -0.06 -6.70 -16.98
CA THR A 35 0.06 -7.92 -17.80
C THR A 35 1.32 -8.72 -17.49
N ASP A 36 2.26 -8.13 -16.74
CA ASP A 36 3.56 -8.72 -16.42
C ASP A 36 3.58 -9.29 -15.00
N ILE A 37 4.47 -10.25 -14.76
CA ILE A 37 4.71 -10.84 -13.44
C ILE A 37 5.57 -9.87 -12.62
N MET A 38 5.16 -9.61 -11.38
CA MET A 38 6.00 -8.89 -10.41
C MET A 38 6.81 -9.91 -9.60
N GLU A 39 8.13 -9.78 -9.60
CA GLU A 39 9.04 -10.69 -8.88
C GLU A 39 9.84 -9.96 -7.80
N GLY A 40 10.33 -10.71 -6.81
CA GLY A 40 11.22 -10.21 -5.76
C GLY A 40 10.63 -9.04 -4.97
N ILE A 41 9.32 -9.03 -4.73
CA ILE A 41 8.61 -7.87 -4.22
C ILE A 41 9.03 -7.57 -2.77
N ILE A 42 9.38 -6.32 -2.50
CA ILE A 42 9.67 -5.80 -1.16
C ILE A 42 8.69 -4.67 -0.86
N VAL A 43 7.97 -4.78 0.24
CA VAL A 43 7.09 -3.71 0.73
C VAL A 43 7.57 -3.20 2.07
N THR A 44 7.98 -1.93 2.11
CA THR A 44 8.34 -1.25 3.35
C THR A 44 7.17 -0.36 3.80
N SER A 45 6.68 -0.55 5.03
CA SER A 45 5.63 0.29 5.62
C SER A 45 6.15 1.10 6.80
N VAL A 46 5.71 2.36 6.90
CA VAL A 46 6.02 3.24 8.03
C VAL A 46 4.91 4.27 8.25
N GLY A 47 4.49 4.41 9.50
CA GLY A 47 3.64 5.49 9.97
C GLY A 47 4.47 6.67 10.48
N PHE A 48 4.14 7.89 10.09
CA PHE A 48 4.77 9.10 10.65
C PHE A 48 3.81 10.30 10.68
N GLY A 49 4.10 11.29 11.50
CA GLY A 49 3.32 12.52 11.58
C GLY A 49 3.51 13.24 12.90
N GLU A 50 2.77 14.31 13.09
CA GLU A 50 2.67 15.02 14.36
C GLU A 50 1.36 14.58 15.02
N ASP A 51 1.44 14.11 16.26
CA ASP A 51 0.23 13.91 17.05
C ASP A 51 -0.29 15.31 17.40
N ILE A 52 -1.52 15.63 16.99
CA ILE A 52 -2.16 16.92 17.31
C ILE A 52 -2.27 17.08 18.86
N SER A 53 -2.19 15.97 19.62
CA SER A 53 -2.23 15.95 21.08
C SER A 53 -0.87 15.82 21.78
N ALA A 54 0.23 15.52 21.07
CA ALA A 54 1.55 15.36 21.68
C ALA A 54 2.60 16.26 21.02
N GLU A 55 3.37 16.98 21.84
CA GLU A 55 4.42 17.93 21.43
C GLU A 55 5.62 17.29 20.68
N LYS A 56 5.52 16.04 20.21
CA LYS A 56 6.61 15.30 19.57
C LYS A 56 6.15 14.61 18.28
N PRO A 57 7.03 14.54 17.25
CA PRO A 57 6.78 13.76 16.06
C PRO A 57 6.63 12.28 16.42
N MET A 58 5.53 11.68 15.96
CA MET A 58 5.26 10.26 16.10
C MET A 58 5.77 9.54 14.85
N LYS A 59 6.53 8.47 15.05
CA LYS A 59 7.00 7.56 13.98
C LYS A 59 6.90 6.13 14.46
N THR A 60 6.26 5.27 13.69
CA THR A 60 6.14 3.85 14.00
C THR A 60 7.44 3.11 13.66
N ALA A 61 7.54 1.86 14.09
CA ALA A 61 8.54 0.95 13.55
C ALA A 61 8.36 0.83 12.02
N MET A 62 9.48 0.72 11.31
CA MET A 62 9.49 0.39 9.89
C MET A 62 9.37 -1.12 9.75
N LEU A 63 8.34 -1.59 9.04
CA LEU A 63 8.16 -3.01 8.74
C LEU A 63 8.59 -3.28 7.30
N ARG A 64 9.09 -4.49 7.05
CA ARG A 64 9.47 -4.96 5.72
C ARG A 64 8.83 -6.32 5.48
N HIS A 65 8.11 -6.40 4.37
CA HIS A 65 7.45 -7.61 3.89
C HIS A 65 8.06 -8.00 2.55
N SER A 66 8.16 -9.29 2.31
CA SER A 66 8.69 -9.82 1.04
C SER A 66 7.72 -10.80 0.44
N LEU A 67 7.54 -10.74 -0.88
CA LEU A 67 6.78 -11.71 -1.65
C LEU A 67 7.64 -12.13 -2.85
N GLU A 68 7.68 -13.41 -3.14
CA GLU A 68 8.53 -13.92 -4.23
C GLU A 68 7.98 -13.52 -5.60
N ILE A 69 6.67 -13.68 -5.78
CA ILE A 69 6.00 -13.51 -7.07
C ILE A 69 4.56 -13.02 -6.87
N LEU A 70 4.06 -12.20 -7.80
CA LEU A 70 2.64 -11.82 -7.90
C LEU A 70 2.25 -11.78 -9.38
N LEU A 71 1.38 -12.70 -9.81
CA LEU A 71 1.01 -12.87 -11.22
C LEU A 71 0.04 -11.77 -11.69
N PRO A 72 -0.10 -11.58 -13.02
CA PRO A 72 -1.11 -10.70 -13.59
C PRO A 72 -2.51 -10.97 -13.05
N GLY A 73 -3.18 -9.93 -12.57
CA GLY A 73 -4.52 -10.03 -11.99
C GLY A 73 -4.56 -10.56 -10.54
N GLU A 74 -3.43 -10.91 -9.94
CA GLU A 74 -3.40 -11.36 -8.54
C GLU A 74 -3.34 -10.20 -7.54
N PHE A 75 -3.59 -10.57 -6.29
CA PHE A 75 -3.41 -9.69 -5.15
C PHE A 75 -2.90 -10.50 -3.95
N ALA A 76 -2.12 -9.85 -3.10
CA ALA A 76 -1.58 -10.48 -1.90
C ALA A 76 -1.74 -9.56 -0.70
N ARG A 77 -2.08 -10.16 0.45
CA ARG A 77 -2.12 -9.44 1.73
C ARG A 77 -0.69 -9.14 2.16
N ILE A 78 -0.41 -7.87 2.41
CA ILE A 78 0.90 -7.38 2.86
C ILE A 78 0.95 -7.38 4.38
N GLU A 79 0.01 -6.70 5.03
CA GLU A 79 -0.01 -6.61 6.48
C GLU A 79 -1.41 -6.37 7.03
N MET A 80 -1.58 -6.65 8.32
CA MET A 80 -2.68 -6.14 9.10
C MET A 80 -2.31 -4.75 9.63
N ILE A 81 -3.26 -3.82 9.58
CA ILE A 81 -3.09 -2.46 10.08
C ILE A 81 -4.19 -2.16 11.10
N VAL A 82 -3.84 -1.43 12.16
CA VAL A 82 -4.73 -1.14 13.27
C VAL A 82 -5.20 0.32 13.24
N PRO A 83 -6.43 0.65 13.70
CA PRO A 83 -6.98 2.00 13.58
C PRO A 83 -6.17 3.10 14.26
N GLU A 84 -5.37 2.77 15.28
CA GLU A 84 -4.54 3.68 16.05
C GLU A 84 -3.53 4.44 15.18
N VAL A 85 -3.11 3.88 14.04
CA VAL A 85 -2.19 4.54 13.11
C VAL A 85 -2.90 5.33 12.02
N PHE A 86 -4.24 5.31 11.93
CA PHE A 86 -4.97 6.04 10.87
C PHE A 86 -4.94 7.55 11.04
N GLY A 87 -4.56 8.04 12.23
CA GLY A 87 -4.24 9.45 12.47
C GLY A 87 -2.89 9.88 11.87
N LEU A 88 -2.05 8.95 11.41
CA LEU A 88 -0.74 9.21 10.82
C LEU A 88 -0.77 9.21 9.29
N TYR A 89 0.30 9.74 8.71
CA TYR A 89 0.69 9.36 7.36
C TYR A 89 1.16 7.92 7.40
N ASN A 90 0.56 7.06 6.58
CA ASN A 90 1.04 5.68 6.42
C ASN A 90 1.61 5.54 5.01
N GLU A 91 2.94 5.50 4.91
CA GLU A 91 3.69 5.31 3.67
C GLU A 91 3.95 3.82 3.43
N TYR A 92 3.70 3.38 2.20
CA TYR A 92 4.06 2.07 1.69
C TYR A 92 4.95 2.26 0.47
N TRP A 93 6.18 1.78 0.56
CA TRP A 93 7.11 1.75 -0.55
C TRP A 93 7.22 0.32 -1.06
N VAL A 94 6.70 0.10 -2.27
CA VAL A 94 6.70 -1.17 -2.98
C VAL A 94 7.79 -1.15 -4.04
N SER A 95 8.76 -2.05 -3.91
CA SER A 95 9.82 -2.29 -4.88
C SER A 95 9.67 -3.69 -5.48
N PHE A 96 9.82 -3.85 -6.79
CA PHE A 96 9.65 -5.14 -7.46
C PHE A 96 10.38 -5.16 -8.80
N TRP A 97 10.65 -6.36 -9.30
CA TRP A 97 11.31 -6.58 -10.58
C TRP A 97 10.30 -7.01 -11.65
N ILE A 98 10.53 -6.55 -12.88
CA ILE A 98 9.94 -7.08 -14.12
C ILE A 98 11.09 -7.17 -15.12
N ASP A 99 11.36 -8.37 -15.65
CA ASP A 99 12.39 -8.61 -16.68
C ASP A 99 13.72 -7.88 -16.37
N ASP A 100 14.26 -8.10 -15.16
CA ASP A 100 15.49 -7.50 -14.61
C ASP A 100 15.47 -5.97 -14.38
N VAL A 101 14.36 -5.30 -14.65
CA VAL A 101 14.17 -3.88 -14.36
C VAL A 101 13.52 -3.72 -12.99
N LEU A 102 14.17 -2.96 -12.11
CA LEU A 102 13.62 -2.59 -10.79
C LEU A 102 12.64 -1.42 -10.91
N TYR A 103 11.46 -1.58 -10.32
CA TYR A 103 10.41 -0.58 -10.22
C TYR A 103 10.16 -0.22 -8.76
N ASP A 104 9.86 1.05 -8.51
CA ASP A 104 9.59 1.59 -7.17
C ASP A 104 8.33 2.46 -7.17
N LYS A 105 7.35 2.11 -6.33
CA LYS A 105 6.13 2.89 -6.15
C LYS A 105 5.87 3.19 -4.68
N LYS A 106 5.60 4.46 -4.39
CA LYS A 106 5.17 4.92 -3.08
C LYS A 106 3.68 5.18 -3.07
N PHE A 107 3.02 4.70 -2.03
CA PHE A 107 1.64 4.97 -1.71
C PHE A 107 1.55 5.62 -0.34
N LEU A 108 0.59 6.51 -0.17
CA LEU A 108 0.44 7.26 1.07
C LEU A 108 -1.04 7.36 1.45
N PHE A 109 -1.39 6.79 2.59
CA PHE A 109 -2.65 7.14 3.26
C PHE A 109 -2.42 8.41 4.07
N LEU A 110 -3.23 9.43 3.81
CA LEU A 110 -3.17 10.69 4.54
C LEU A 110 -3.80 10.51 5.94
N PRO A 111 -3.37 11.28 6.95
CA PRO A 111 -4.00 11.35 8.25
C PRO A 111 -5.52 11.47 8.14
N ASN A 112 -6.25 10.63 8.88
CA ASN A 112 -7.70 10.65 8.95
C ASN A 112 -8.41 10.45 7.60
N SER A 113 -7.74 9.90 6.59
CA SER A 113 -8.34 9.51 5.30
C SER A 113 -8.99 8.14 5.35
N VAL A 114 -8.52 7.25 6.24
CA VAL A 114 -9.08 5.91 6.43
C VAL A 114 -10.32 6.00 7.32
N LYS A 115 -11.47 6.26 6.70
CA LYS A 115 -12.78 6.37 7.35
C LYS A 115 -13.80 5.49 6.64
N VAL A 116 -14.77 4.96 7.39
CA VAL A 116 -15.86 4.14 6.83
C VAL A 116 -16.59 4.86 5.70
N SER A 117 -16.79 6.18 5.81
CA SER A 117 -17.43 7.00 4.76
C SER A 117 -16.60 7.15 3.49
N ALA A 118 -15.29 6.95 3.55
CA ALA A 118 -14.40 6.99 2.39
C ALA A 118 -14.29 5.63 1.68
N MET A 119 -14.78 4.55 2.30
CA MET A 119 -14.69 3.22 1.74
C MET A 119 -15.69 3.03 0.61
N LYS A 120 -15.21 2.45 -0.48
CA LYS A 120 -16.00 2.08 -1.66
C LYS A 120 -16.03 0.58 -1.80
N GLU A 121 -17.04 0.07 -2.49
CA GLU A 121 -17.03 -1.33 -2.92
C GLU A 121 -15.87 -1.55 -3.89
N LEU A 122 -15.08 -2.59 -3.61
CA LEU A 122 -14.00 -3.03 -4.46
C LEU A 122 -14.40 -4.42 -4.99
N PRO A 123 -14.97 -4.51 -6.21
CA PRO A 123 -15.55 -5.73 -6.74
C PRO A 123 -14.58 -6.92 -6.74
N LYS A 124 -13.29 -6.66 -7.00
CA LYS A 124 -12.22 -7.67 -6.98
C LYS A 124 -12.11 -8.43 -5.65
N PHE A 125 -12.48 -7.78 -4.54
CA PHE A 125 -12.42 -8.37 -3.20
C PHE A 125 -13.79 -8.74 -2.65
N ASN A 126 -14.88 -8.35 -3.32
CA ASN A 126 -16.23 -8.41 -2.78
C ASN A 126 -16.34 -7.78 -1.37
N LYS A 127 -15.59 -6.70 -1.13
CA LYS A 127 -15.45 -6.02 0.16
C LYS A 127 -15.43 -4.50 -0.02
N LYS A 128 -15.65 -3.78 1.07
CA LYS A 128 -15.44 -2.33 1.14
C LYS A 128 -14.01 -2.01 1.53
N GLY A 129 -13.45 -0.99 0.89
CA GLY A 129 -12.08 -0.56 1.16
C GLY A 129 -11.72 0.77 0.50
N ILE A 130 -10.45 1.12 0.63
CA ILE A 130 -9.85 2.31 0.01
C ILE A 130 -8.76 1.83 -0.95
N LEU A 131 -8.82 2.29 -2.19
CA LEU A 131 -7.84 1.98 -3.23
C LEU A 131 -6.91 3.18 -3.45
N LEU A 132 -5.60 2.93 -3.41
CA LEU A 132 -4.57 3.88 -3.81
C LEU A 132 -3.99 3.49 -5.17
N THR A 133 -3.80 4.50 -6.01
CA THR A 133 -3.36 4.38 -7.42
C THR A 133 -1.98 4.90 -7.65
#